data_AF-A0A1Y2SHU0-F1
#
_entry.id   AF-A0A1Y2SHU0-F1
#
_cell.length_a   1.000
_cell.length_b   1.000
_cell.length_c   1.000
_cell.angle_alpha   90.00
_cell.angle_beta   90.00
_cell.angle_gamma   90.00
#
_symmetry.space_group_name_H-M   'P 1'
#
loop_
_entity.id
_entity.type
_entity.pdbx_description
1 polymer ?
#
loop_
_entity_poly.entity_id
_entity_poly.type
_entity_poly.pdbx_seq_one_letter_code
_entity_poly.pdbx_strand_id
1 'polypeptide(L)'
;MSNISNDESKRSLSNEQRLEVVESLSELLTGKLDQEIIDDARKKILEKRSVSLKAKLTITSFIFYHKEFLEIENHKEFYGTSGGVTSLGVGVYSGYLHTDDIDKLYAEGLEFTTITTAVFATIQFWSIKDRKLLGHFEGGGVGTTLGTNGGSGYWR
;
A
#
# COMPACT_ATOMS: atom_id res chain seq x y z
N MET A 1 13.63 19.37 -25.46
CA MET A 1 12.99 18.06 -25.30
C MET A 1 13.31 17.58 -23.89
N SER A 2 12.35 17.68 -22.97
CA SER A 2 12.56 17.43 -21.54
C SER A 2 12.57 15.93 -21.22
N ASN A 3 13.52 15.53 -20.38
CA ASN A 3 13.74 14.19 -19.83
C ASN A 3 12.57 13.73 -18.95
N ILE A 4 11.49 13.22 -19.55
CA ILE A 4 10.32 12.71 -18.80
C ILE A 4 10.56 11.27 -18.30
N SER A 5 11.48 10.50 -18.89
CA SER A 5 11.60 9.06 -18.56
C SER A 5 12.40 8.72 -17.29
N ASN A 6 13.06 9.69 -16.64
CA ASN A 6 13.97 9.43 -15.52
C ASN A 6 13.33 9.69 -14.13
N ASP A 7 12.12 10.21 -14.09
CA ASP A 7 11.38 10.55 -12.87
C ASP A 7 10.34 9.46 -12.51
N GLU A 8 9.77 8.76 -13.50
CA GLU A 8 8.83 7.66 -13.26
C GLU A 8 9.50 6.38 -12.71
N SER A 9 10.74 6.09 -13.14
CA SER A 9 11.47 4.89 -12.67
C SER A 9 11.94 4.99 -11.22
N LYS A 10 12.02 6.19 -10.65
CA LYS A 10 12.40 6.41 -9.24
C LYS A 10 11.21 6.33 -8.27
N ARG A 11 9.98 6.28 -8.78
CA ARG A 11 8.75 6.35 -7.98
C ARG A 11 7.97 5.03 -7.94
N SER A 12 8.27 4.10 -8.84
CA SER A 12 7.77 2.72 -8.81
C SER A 12 8.79 1.80 -8.15
N LEU A 13 8.33 0.71 -7.53
CA LEU A 13 9.21 -0.24 -6.87
C LEU A 13 9.92 -1.13 -7.91
N SER A 14 11.14 -1.55 -7.59
CA SER A 14 11.84 -2.57 -8.39
C SER A 14 11.16 -3.94 -8.23
N ASN A 15 11.45 -4.88 -9.13
CA ASN A 15 10.91 -6.23 -9.04
C ASN A 15 11.33 -6.92 -7.73
N GLU A 16 12.56 -6.69 -7.28
CA GLU A 16 13.08 -7.22 -6.03
C GLU A 16 12.32 -6.66 -4.83
N GLN A 17 12.01 -5.36 -4.82
CA GLN A 17 11.20 -4.75 -3.77
C GLN A 17 9.75 -5.26 -3.79
N ARG A 18 9.17 -5.47 -4.97
CA ARG A 18 7.83 -6.06 -5.10
C ARG A 18 7.80 -7.51 -4.61
N LEU A 19 8.89 -8.26 -4.79
CA LEU A 19 9.08 -9.60 -4.22
C LEU A 19 9.17 -9.56 -2.69
N GLU A 20 9.97 -8.66 -2.13
CA GLU A 20 10.06 -8.44 -0.67
C GLU A 20 8.69 -8.11 -0.06
N VAL A 21 7.90 -7.28 -0.76
CA VAL A 21 6.53 -6.92 -0.34
C VAL A 21 5.63 -8.14 -0.30
N VAL A 22 5.61 -8.98 -1.33
CA VAL A 22 4.73 -10.16 -1.35
C VAL A 22 5.16 -11.21 -0.33
N GLU A 23 6.46 -11.35 -0.05
CA GLU A 23 6.98 -12.24 0.99
C GLU A 23 6.56 -11.75 2.38
N SER A 24 6.85 -10.48 2.70
CA SER A 24 6.47 -9.86 3.97
C SER A 24 4.96 -9.90 4.20
N LEU A 25 4.17 -9.71 3.14
CA LEU A 25 2.72 -9.78 3.21
C LEU A 25 2.24 -11.21 3.48
N SER A 26 2.86 -12.20 2.85
CA SER A 26 2.52 -13.62 3.05
C SER A 26 2.80 -14.03 4.50
N GLU A 27 3.95 -13.63 5.05
CA GLU A 27 4.28 -13.88 6.46
C GLU A 27 3.28 -13.21 7.41
N LEU A 28 2.90 -11.96 7.13
CA LEU A 28 1.95 -11.22 7.94
C LEU A 28 0.56 -11.87 7.98
N LEU A 29 0.12 -12.47 6.87
CA LEU A 29 -1.22 -13.02 6.68
C LEU A 29 -1.31 -14.53 6.92
N THR A 30 -0.19 -15.23 7.00
CA THR A 30 -0.14 -16.68 7.26
C THR A 30 -0.83 -16.98 8.60
N GLY A 31 -1.75 -17.94 8.58
CA GLY A 31 -2.57 -18.30 9.76
C GLY A 31 -3.69 -17.32 10.10
N LYS A 32 -3.85 -16.22 9.32
CA LYS A 32 -4.95 -15.26 9.45
C LYS A 32 -5.94 -15.31 8.29
N LEU A 33 -5.46 -15.63 7.09
CA LEU A 33 -6.26 -15.80 5.88
C LEU A 33 -5.94 -17.14 5.21
N ASP A 34 -6.88 -17.62 4.40
CA ASP A 34 -6.70 -18.82 3.58
C ASP A 34 -5.59 -18.60 2.55
N GLN A 35 -4.81 -19.66 2.28
CA GLN A 35 -3.67 -19.59 1.37
C GLN A 35 -4.06 -19.14 -0.04
N GLU A 36 -5.26 -19.52 -0.51
CA GLU A 36 -5.79 -19.09 -1.81
C GLU A 36 -5.94 -17.56 -1.91
N ILE A 37 -6.37 -16.90 -0.82
CA ILE A 37 -6.50 -15.44 -0.77
C ILE A 37 -5.12 -14.78 -0.80
N ILE A 38 -4.17 -15.36 -0.06
CA ILE A 38 -2.78 -14.87 -0.03
C ILE A 38 -2.17 -14.99 -1.43
N ASP A 39 -2.32 -16.13 -2.11
CA ASP A 39 -1.76 -16.35 -3.45
C ASP A 39 -2.42 -15.46 -4.52
N ASP A 40 -3.74 -15.24 -4.45
CA ASP A 40 -4.43 -14.26 -5.31
C ASP A 40 -3.86 -12.85 -5.09
N ALA A 41 -3.64 -12.44 -3.85
CA ALA A 41 -3.07 -11.13 -3.53
C ALA A 41 -1.64 -10.97 -4.06
N ARG A 42 -0.79 -11.99 -3.90
CA ARG A 42 0.59 -12.00 -4.43
C ARG A 42 0.59 -11.80 -5.94
N LYS A 43 -0.21 -12.58 -6.66
CA LYS A 43 -0.35 -12.46 -8.12
C LYS A 43 -0.76 -11.04 -8.51
N LYS A 44 -1.77 -10.51 -7.83
CA LYS A 44 -2.34 -9.18 -8.05
C LYS A 44 -1.43 -8.00 -7.71
N ILE A 45 -0.44 -8.19 -6.83
CA ILE A 45 0.59 -7.19 -6.53
C ILE A 45 1.65 -7.20 -7.62
N LEU A 46 2.02 -8.38 -8.14
CA LEU A 46 3.08 -8.52 -9.15
C LEU A 46 2.59 -8.19 -10.57
N GLU A 47 1.33 -8.50 -10.88
CA GLU A 47 0.74 -8.23 -12.18
C GLU A 47 0.33 -6.75 -12.35
N LYS A 48 0.34 -6.30 -13.61
CA LYS A 48 -0.13 -4.96 -13.95
C LYS A 48 -1.65 -4.87 -13.77
N ARG A 49 -2.11 -3.82 -13.07
CA ARG A 49 -3.53 -3.47 -12.95
C ARG A 49 -3.99 -2.52 -14.06
N SER A 50 -5.29 -2.47 -14.33
CA SER A 50 -5.84 -1.64 -15.41
C SER A 50 -5.71 -0.13 -15.14
N VAL A 51 -5.78 0.28 -13.87
CA VAL A 51 -5.69 1.68 -13.43
C VAL A 51 -4.43 1.88 -12.59
N SER A 52 -3.75 3.00 -12.82
CA SER A 52 -2.57 3.45 -12.08
C SER A 52 -2.64 4.97 -11.87
N LEU A 53 -2.80 5.40 -10.62
CA LEU A 53 -3.02 6.80 -10.25
C LEU A 53 -1.85 7.32 -9.44
N LYS A 54 -1.33 8.51 -9.76
CA LYS A 54 -0.28 9.16 -8.96
C LYS A 54 -0.81 9.41 -7.56
N ALA A 55 -0.03 9.02 -6.57
CA ALA A 55 -0.41 9.13 -5.18
C ALA A 55 0.80 9.42 -4.27
N LYS A 56 0.51 9.97 -3.11
CA LYS A 56 1.47 10.26 -2.06
C LYS A 56 0.95 9.73 -0.74
N LEU A 57 1.75 8.89 -0.09
CA LEU A 57 1.46 8.29 1.19
C LEU A 57 2.26 8.98 2.29
N THR A 58 1.57 9.40 3.35
CA THR A 58 2.17 9.81 4.62
C THR A 58 1.80 8.79 5.70
N ILE A 59 2.79 8.28 6.42
CA ILE A 59 2.59 7.37 7.56
C ILE A 59 3.15 8.07 8.80
N THR A 60 2.32 8.20 9.84
CA THR A 60 2.74 8.66 11.16
C THR A 60 2.63 7.52 12.14
N SER A 61 3.75 7.13 12.75
CA SER A 61 3.85 6.05 13.72
C SER A 61 4.03 6.58 15.13
N PHE A 62 3.23 6.04 16.05
CA PHE A 62 3.37 6.11 17.50
C PHE A 62 3.73 4.73 18.07
N ILE A 63 4.56 3.97 17.33
CA ILE A 63 5.01 2.60 17.59
C ILE A 63 3.91 1.55 17.40
N PHE A 64 2.86 1.63 18.22
CA PHE A 64 1.74 0.67 18.22
C PHE A 64 0.45 1.19 17.56
N TYR A 65 0.43 2.48 17.27
CA TYR A 65 -0.70 3.16 16.63
C TYR A 65 -0.19 4.00 15.48
N HIS A 66 -0.87 3.93 14.34
CA HIS A 66 -0.43 4.62 13.13
C HIS A 66 -1.59 5.36 12.48
N LYS A 67 -1.22 6.38 11.73
CA LYS A 67 -2.12 7.10 10.82
C LYS A 67 -1.53 7.06 9.42
N GLU A 68 -2.34 6.60 8.48
CA GLU A 68 -2.02 6.51 7.08
C GLU A 68 -2.88 7.54 6.33
N PHE A 69 -2.23 8.36 5.52
CA PHE A 69 -2.91 9.33 4.67
C PHE A 69 -2.40 9.16 3.24
N LEU A 70 -3.29 8.75 2.33
CA LEU A 70 -2.98 8.57 0.92
C LEU A 70 -3.70 9.65 0.10
N GLU A 71 -2.93 10.60 -0.40
CA GLU A 71 -3.36 11.62 -1.35
C GLU A 71 -3.33 11.04 -2.77
N ILE A 72 -4.39 11.18 -3.55
CA ILE A 72 -4.45 10.70 -4.94
C ILE A 72 -4.82 11.85 -5.85
N GLU A 73 -4.01 12.08 -6.88
CA GLU A 73 -4.17 13.24 -7.77
C GLU A 73 -5.53 13.20 -8.50
N ASN A 74 -6.39 14.20 -8.25
CA ASN A 74 -7.74 14.35 -8.82
C ASN A 74 -8.74 13.23 -8.44
N HIS A 75 -8.53 12.57 -7.30
CA HIS A 75 -9.30 11.42 -6.85
C HIS A 75 -9.59 11.51 -5.33
N LYS A 76 -10.40 10.59 -4.80
CA LYS A 76 -10.61 10.50 -3.34
C LYS A 76 -9.31 10.19 -2.63
N GLU A 77 -9.18 10.69 -1.42
CA GLU A 77 -8.09 10.42 -0.51
C GLU A 77 -8.46 9.30 0.46
N PHE A 78 -7.47 8.57 0.97
CA PHE A 78 -7.69 7.56 2.01
C PHE A 78 -7.14 8.03 3.36
N TYR A 79 -7.93 7.82 4.41
CA TYR A 79 -7.56 8.07 5.79
C TYR A 79 -7.65 6.76 6.58
N GLY A 80 -6.51 6.26 7.02
CA GLY A 80 -6.36 5.02 7.76
C GLY A 80 -5.90 5.22 9.19
N THR A 81 -6.33 4.30 10.05
CA THR A 81 -5.73 4.08 11.37
C THR A 81 -5.43 2.60 11.53
N SER A 82 -4.24 2.28 12.02
CA SER A 82 -3.80 0.91 12.17
C SER A 82 -3.12 0.65 13.51
N GLY A 83 -3.03 -0.64 13.82
CA GLY A 83 -2.16 -1.17 14.86
C GLY A 83 -1.10 -2.07 14.23
N GLY A 84 0.04 -2.18 14.89
CA GLY A 84 1.17 -2.96 14.39
C GLY A 84 2.41 -2.71 15.24
N VAL A 85 3.53 -3.25 14.81
CA VAL A 85 4.83 -2.99 15.46
C VAL A 85 5.71 -2.32 14.43
N THR A 86 5.90 -1.00 14.58
CA THR A 86 6.85 -0.25 13.77
C THR A 86 7.70 0.68 14.63
N SER A 87 8.77 1.23 14.06
CA SER A 87 9.54 2.30 14.68
C SER A 87 8.74 3.61 14.75
N LEU A 88 9.08 4.45 15.74
CA LEU A 88 8.50 5.78 15.93
C LEU A 88 8.87 6.75 14.78
N GLY A 89 7.94 7.59 14.36
CA GLY A 89 8.20 8.77 13.54
C GLY A 89 7.31 8.88 12.32
N VAL A 90 7.83 9.46 11.24
CA VAL A 90 7.05 9.81 10.04
C VAL A 90 7.77 9.31 8.78
N GLY A 91 7.00 8.85 7.80
CA GLY A 91 7.49 8.55 6.45
C GLY A 91 6.61 9.17 5.38
N VAL A 92 7.23 9.63 4.30
CA VAL A 92 6.54 10.21 3.15
C VAL A 92 7.04 9.52 1.88
N TYR A 93 6.10 8.97 1.11
CA TYR A 93 6.36 8.13 -0.04
C TYR A 93 5.53 8.61 -1.23
N SER A 94 6.14 8.69 -2.41
CA SER A 94 5.49 9.09 -3.65
C SER A 94 5.52 7.92 -4.62
N GLY A 95 4.39 7.67 -5.27
CA GLY A 95 4.25 6.50 -6.13
C GLY A 95 2.88 6.43 -6.79
N TYR A 96 2.35 5.23 -6.87
CA TYR A 96 1.12 4.95 -7.60
C TYR A 96 0.18 4.04 -6.83
N LEU A 97 -1.11 4.34 -6.91
CA LEU A 97 -2.19 3.43 -6.54
C LEU A 97 -2.60 2.62 -7.77
N HIS A 98 -2.54 1.30 -7.66
CA HIS A 98 -2.93 0.33 -8.68
C HIS A 98 -4.24 -0.37 -8.29
N THR A 99 -5.21 -0.39 -9.20
CA THR A 99 -6.48 -1.11 -9.00
C THR A 99 -7.09 -1.49 -10.36
N ASP A 100 -7.99 -2.47 -10.37
CA ASP A 100 -8.78 -2.80 -11.57
C ASP A 100 -10.15 -2.09 -11.60
N ASP A 101 -10.62 -1.62 -10.45
CA ASP A 101 -11.95 -1.02 -10.27
C ASP A 101 -11.90 -0.01 -9.12
N ILE A 102 -11.78 1.26 -9.47
CA ILE A 102 -11.62 2.37 -8.51
C ILE A 102 -12.90 2.59 -7.69
N ASP A 103 -14.07 2.39 -8.27
CA ASP A 103 -15.35 2.57 -7.59
C ASP A 103 -15.55 1.47 -6.54
N LYS A 104 -15.21 0.22 -6.89
CA LYS A 104 -15.20 -0.88 -5.93
C LYS A 104 -14.19 -0.67 -4.81
N LEU A 105 -12.99 -0.17 -5.14
CA LEU A 105 -11.99 0.17 -4.13
C LEU A 105 -12.54 1.20 -3.13
N TYR A 106 -13.19 2.26 -3.60
CA TYR A 106 -13.78 3.27 -2.73
C TYR A 106 -14.93 2.75 -1.86
N ALA A 107 -15.71 1.81 -2.37
CA ALA A 107 -16.85 1.25 -1.67
C ALA A 107 -16.47 0.18 -0.63
N GLU A 108 -15.45 -0.63 -0.92
CA GLU A 108 -15.15 -1.86 -0.16
C GLU A 108 -13.75 -1.91 0.44
N GLY A 109 -12.80 -1.10 -0.06
CA GLY A 109 -11.41 -1.08 0.37
C GLY A 109 -11.21 -0.30 1.66
N LEU A 110 -11.82 -0.78 2.75
CA LEU A 110 -11.82 -0.11 4.06
C LEU A 110 -10.87 -0.77 5.05
N GLU A 111 -10.41 -1.99 4.79
CA GLU A 111 -9.35 -2.66 5.54
C GLU A 111 -8.04 -2.59 4.77
N PHE A 112 -6.92 -2.44 5.47
CA PHE A 112 -5.62 -2.35 4.83
C PHE A 112 -4.50 -2.99 5.64
N THR A 113 -3.43 -3.32 4.93
CA THR A 113 -2.12 -3.65 5.51
C THR A 113 -1.07 -2.74 4.90
N THR A 114 -0.08 -2.36 5.70
CA THR A 114 1.04 -1.54 5.25
C THR A 114 2.34 -2.28 5.51
N ILE A 115 3.24 -2.24 4.52
CA ILE A 115 4.64 -2.62 4.67
C ILE A 115 5.46 -1.37 4.43
N THR A 116 6.32 -1.02 5.38
CA THR A 116 7.11 0.22 5.33
C THR A 116 8.58 -0.07 5.61
N THR A 117 9.44 0.48 4.76
CA THR A 117 10.89 0.50 4.95
C THR A 117 11.40 1.95 4.96
N ALA A 118 12.71 2.12 5.14
CA ALA A 118 13.33 3.43 5.14
C ALA A 118 13.17 4.16 3.79
N VAL A 119 13.04 3.39 2.70
CA VAL A 119 13.12 3.91 1.32
C VAL A 119 11.89 3.63 0.46
N PHE A 120 10.98 2.76 0.89
CA PHE A 120 9.71 2.51 0.19
C PHE A 120 8.58 2.17 1.17
N ALA A 121 7.35 2.30 0.70
CA ALA A 121 6.17 1.83 1.41
C ALA A 121 5.13 1.29 0.43
N THR A 122 4.33 0.35 0.92
CA THR A 122 3.17 -0.16 0.20
C THR A 122 1.96 -0.23 1.12
N ILE A 123 0.77 -0.02 0.56
CA ILE A 123 -0.51 -0.28 1.24
C ILE A 123 -1.30 -1.24 0.37
N GLN A 124 -1.83 -2.31 0.95
CA GLN A 124 -2.76 -3.22 0.30
C GLN A 124 -4.17 -2.99 0.86
N PHE A 125 -5.15 -2.77 -0.03
CA PHE A 125 -6.54 -2.53 0.35
C PHE A 125 -7.39 -3.78 0.12
N TRP A 126 -8.03 -4.24 1.18
CA TRP A 126 -8.78 -5.49 1.23
C TRP A 126 -10.28 -5.21 1.22
N SER A 127 -11.04 -6.02 0.47
CA SER A 127 -12.50 -5.98 0.53
C SER A 127 -13.00 -6.47 1.88
N ILE A 128 -13.85 -5.69 2.52
CA ILE A 128 -14.57 -6.10 3.73
C ILE A 128 -15.54 -7.28 3.49
N LYS A 129 -15.92 -7.57 2.23
CA LYS A 129 -16.91 -8.60 1.91
C LYS A 129 -16.29 -9.99 1.74
N ASP A 130 -15.21 -10.07 0.98
CA ASP A 130 -14.61 -11.34 0.55
C ASP A 130 -13.09 -11.41 0.79
N ARG A 131 -12.52 -10.42 1.50
CA ARG A 131 -11.10 -10.33 1.83
C ARG A 131 -10.16 -10.32 0.62
N LYS A 132 -10.67 -10.08 -0.59
CA LYS A 132 -9.83 -9.99 -1.79
C LYS A 132 -9.13 -8.65 -1.89
N LEU A 133 -7.94 -8.66 -2.48
CA LEU A 133 -7.17 -7.45 -2.75
C LEU A 133 -7.84 -6.64 -3.88
N LEU A 134 -8.29 -5.43 -3.54
CA LEU A 134 -8.96 -4.50 -4.46
C LEU A 134 -7.98 -3.53 -5.13
N GLY A 135 -6.93 -3.15 -4.42
CA GLY A 135 -5.90 -2.27 -4.94
C GLY A 135 -4.69 -2.22 -4.01
N HIS A 136 -3.59 -1.68 -4.51
CA HIS A 136 -2.41 -1.45 -3.69
C HIS A 136 -1.70 -0.17 -4.12
N PHE A 137 -1.18 0.57 -3.14
CA PHE A 137 -0.21 1.61 -3.35
C PHE A 137 1.20 1.02 -3.30
N GLU A 138 2.07 1.45 -4.19
CA GLU A 138 3.51 1.26 -4.08
C GLU A 138 4.24 2.58 -4.36
N GLY A 139 5.22 2.94 -3.53
CA GLY A 139 5.97 4.17 -3.72
C GLY A 139 7.31 4.22 -3.00
N GLY A 140 8.25 4.93 -3.61
CA GLY A 140 9.55 5.26 -3.05
C GLY A 140 9.49 6.52 -2.20
N GLY A 141 10.35 6.63 -1.20
CA GLY A 141 10.33 7.77 -0.29
C GLY A 141 11.46 7.73 0.73
N VAL A 142 11.28 8.51 1.79
CA VAL A 142 12.16 8.49 2.96
C VAL A 142 11.30 8.54 4.22
N GLY A 143 11.61 7.69 5.18
CA GLY A 143 10.92 7.67 6.47
C GLY A 143 11.73 7.00 7.56
N THR A 144 11.34 7.28 8.80
CA THR A 144 11.89 6.59 9.99
C THR A 144 10.99 5.45 10.46
N THR A 145 9.84 5.24 9.82
CA THR A 145 8.89 4.16 10.14
C THR A 145 9.29 2.89 9.40
N LEU A 146 9.50 1.80 10.12
CA LEU A 146 9.93 0.51 9.61
C LEU A 146 9.05 -0.59 10.19
N GLY A 147 8.58 -1.52 9.35
CA GLY A 147 7.83 -2.69 9.78
C GLY A 147 6.49 -2.82 9.07
N THR A 148 5.58 -3.54 9.72
CA THR A 148 4.25 -3.83 9.19
C THR A 148 3.16 -3.43 10.16
N ASN A 149 2.05 -2.95 9.60
CA ASN A 149 0.85 -2.63 10.36
C ASN A 149 -0.40 -2.99 9.55
N GLY A 150 -1.56 -2.99 10.20
CA GLY A 150 -2.83 -3.22 9.53
C GLY A 150 -3.99 -2.64 10.31
N GLY A 151 -5.03 -2.24 9.59
CA GLY A 151 -6.09 -1.45 10.18
C GLY A 151 -7.26 -1.22 9.26
N SER A 152 -7.99 -0.15 9.57
CA SER A 152 -9.17 0.26 8.81
C SER A 152 -9.19 1.75 8.58
N GLY A 153 -9.93 2.17 7.56
CA GLY A 153 -10.01 3.56 7.15
C GLY A 153 -11.21 3.84 6.26
N TYR A 154 -11.19 5.01 5.64
CA TYR A 154 -12.25 5.47 4.76
C TYR A 154 -11.71 6.34 3.62
N TRP A 155 -12.51 6.44 2.56
CA TRP A 155 -12.26 7.25 1.39
C TRP A 155 -13.06 8.56 1.45
N ARG A 156 -12.43 9.70 1.14
CA ARG A 156 -13.06 11.02 1.13
C ARG A 156 -12.78 11.79 -0.15
#